data_AF-A0A7Y3EN37-F1
#
_entry.id   AF-A0A7Y3EN37-F1
#
_cell.length_a   1.000
_cell.length_b   1.000
_cell.length_c   1.000
_cell.angle_alpha   90.00
_cell.angle_beta   90.00
_cell.angle_gamma   90.00
#
_symmetry.space_group_name_H-M   'P 1'
#
loop_
_entity.id
_entity.type
_entity.pdbx_description
1 polymer ?
#
loop_
_entity_poly.entity_id
_entity_poly.type
_entity_poly.pdbx_seq_one_letter_code
_entity_poly.pdbx_strand_id
1 'polypeptide(L)'
;MRLTKKSSRKCRFTKVSFFLHWFPLITYCILIFLQSSFPSIESVPELPYSDKLLHFFAYAVLGTLFYRAYKTLQFNNNLKLLIIISILSSSLYGISDEIHQYFVPFRSAEWMDVFANILGSAFGVFIYHYISTRLTDSRIKFIG
;
A
#
# COMPACT_ATOMS: atom_id res chain seq x y z
N MET A 1 -16.56 13.81 40.79
CA MET A 1 -16.66 12.86 39.66
C MET A 1 -15.64 13.29 38.60
N ARG A 2 -14.53 12.55 38.44
CA ARG A 2 -13.34 12.98 37.66
C ARG A 2 -13.64 12.99 36.16
N LEU A 3 -13.55 14.16 35.54
CA LEU A 3 -13.45 14.31 34.08
C LEU A 3 -12.09 13.74 33.63
N THR A 4 -12.10 12.59 32.97
CA THR A 4 -10.88 12.04 32.36
C THR A 4 -10.51 12.91 31.16
N LYS A 5 -9.49 13.75 31.32
CA LYS A 5 -8.81 14.43 30.21
C LYS A 5 -8.31 13.36 29.24
N LYS A 6 -9.04 13.15 28.14
CA LYS A 6 -8.56 12.42 26.97
C LYS A 6 -7.38 13.21 26.42
N SER A 7 -6.17 12.87 26.86
CA SER A 7 -4.92 13.41 26.37
C SER A 7 -4.82 13.10 24.88
N SER A 8 -5.28 14.06 24.08
CA SER A 8 -5.16 14.03 22.64
C SER A 8 -3.69 14.20 22.33
N ARG A 9 -2.97 13.09 22.16
CA ARG A 9 -1.61 13.09 21.63
C ARG A 9 -1.71 13.61 20.20
N LYS A 10 -1.68 14.94 20.02
CA LYS A 10 -1.39 15.58 18.75
C LYS A 10 -0.01 15.08 18.35
N CYS A 11 0.03 14.06 17.48
CA CYS A 11 1.25 13.60 16.85
C CYS A 11 1.88 14.84 16.19
N ARG A 12 3.00 15.30 16.75
CA ARG A 12 3.65 16.54 16.32
C ARG A 12 4.10 16.31 14.88
N PHE A 13 3.38 16.91 13.95
CA PHE A 13 3.64 16.86 12.51
C PHE A 13 4.99 17.51 12.25
N THR A 14 6.05 16.72 12.14
CA THR A 14 7.36 17.22 11.70
C THR A 14 7.50 16.93 10.21
N LYS A 15 8.04 17.88 9.43
CA LYS A 15 8.34 17.68 7.99
C LYS A 15 9.13 16.39 7.72
N VAL A 16 9.98 16.00 8.68
CA VAL A 16 10.77 14.75 8.65
C VAL A 16 9.87 13.50 8.62
N SER A 17 8.78 13.49 9.38
CA SER A 17 7.83 12.37 9.39
C SER A 17 7.17 12.20 8.02
N PHE A 18 6.77 13.31 7.38
CA PHE A 18 6.22 13.28 6.02
C PHE A 18 7.22 12.64 5.04
N PHE A 19 8.46 13.14 4.99
CA PHE A 19 9.45 12.63 4.05
C PHE A 19 9.72 11.12 4.23
N LEU A 20 9.84 10.65 5.48
CA LEU A 20 10.09 9.24 5.78
C LEU A 20 8.97 8.28 5.35
N HIS A 21 7.73 8.76 5.25
CA HIS A 21 6.59 7.92 4.85
C HIS A 21 6.36 7.95 3.34
N TRP A 22 6.60 9.11 2.72
CA TRP A 22 6.37 9.32 1.28
C TRP A 22 7.54 8.87 0.41
N PHE A 23 8.78 9.00 0.88
CA PHE A 23 9.95 8.56 0.10
C PHE A 23 9.92 7.05 -0.23
N PRO A 24 9.61 6.13 0.70
CA PRO A 24 9.50 4.71 0.37
C PRO A 24 8.34 4.41 -0.58
N LEU A 25 7.22 5.14 -0.48
CA LEU A 25 6.10 4.99 -1.41
C LEU A 25 6.53 5.33 -2.84
N ILE A 26 7.13 6.51 -3.02
CA ILE A 26 7.59 6.97 -4.34
C ILE A 26 8.66 6.02 -4.90
N THR A 27 9.61 5.61 -4.05
CA THR A 27 10.66 4.67 -4.45
C THR A 27 10.06 3.35 -4.92
N TYR A 28 9.06 2.83 -4.20
CA TYR A 28 8.43 1.57 -4.54
C TYR A 28 7.58 1.66 -5.82
N CYS A 29 6.89 2.77 -6.07
CA CYS A 29 6.28 3.03 -7.39
C CYS A 29 7.34 2.99 -8.50
N ILE A 30 8.46 3.70 -8.34
CA ILE A 30 9.53 3.68 -9.35
C ILE A 30 10.03 2.26 -9.60
N LEU A 31 10.23 1.47 -8.55
CA LEU A 31 10.66 0.07 -8.68
C LEU A 31 9.66 -0.80 -9.44
N ILE A 32 8.35 -0.67 -9.16
CA ILE A 32 7.32 -1.40 -9.90
C ILE A 32 7.35 -1.00 -11.37
N PHE A 33 7.33 0.30 -11.67
CA PHE A 33 7.33 0.79 -13.05
C PHE A 33 8.55 0.32 -13.85
N LEU A 34 9.74 0.39 -13.24
CA LEU A 34 10.98 -0.07 -13.87
C LEU A 34 10.93 -1.58 -14.12
N GLN A 35 10.48 -2.37 -13.13
CA GLN A 35 10.32 -3.82 -13.28
C GLN A 35 9.33 -4.16 -14.41
N SER A 36 8.21 -3.44 -14.47
CA SER A 36 7.17 -3.59 -15.51
C SER A 36 7.61 -3.13 -16.90
N SER A 37 8.73 -2.39 -17.00
CA SER A 37 9.29 -1.96 -18.30
C SER A 37 10.09 -3.06 -19.01
N PHE A 38 10.37 -4.18 -18.34
CA PHE A 38 11.13 -5.29 -18.92
C PHE A 38 10.20 -6.38 -19.49
N PRO A 39 10.59 -7.02 -20.61
CA PRO A 39 9.83 -8.12 -21.19
C PRO A 39 9.80 -9.34 -20.28
N SER A 40 8.71 -10.11 -20.35
CA SER A 40 8.58 -11.40 -19.67
C SER A 40 9.54 -12.42 -20.28
N ILE A 41 10.32 -13.13 -19.45
CA ILE A 41 11.23 -14.18 -19.93
C ILE A 41 10.45 -15.50 -19.96
N GLU A 42 9.98 -15.91 -21.14
CA GLU A 42 9.17 -17.15 -21.33
C GLU A 42 9.93 -18.48 -21.10
N SER A 43 11.21 -18.45 -20.75
CA SER A 43 12.07 -19.64 -20.84
C SER A 43 12.14 -20.52 -19.58
N VAL A 44 11.32 -20.29 -18.56
CA VAL A 44 11.36 -21.07 -17.30
C VAL A 44 9.98 -21.69 -17.07
N PRO A 45 9.86 -22.98 -16.71
CA PRO A 45 8.57 -23.56 -16.35
C PRO A 45 8.02 -22.82 -15.13
N GLU A 46 7.08 -21.91 -15.37
CA GLU A 46 6.42 -21.14 -14.32
C GLU A 46 5.40 -22.00 -13.60
N LEU A 47 5.37 -21.88 -12.27
CA LEU A 47 4.25 -22.40 -11.49
C LEU A 47 2.96 -21.68 -11.94
N PRO A 48 1.85 -22.40 -12.12
CA PRO A 48 0.60 -21.78 -12.52
C PRO A 48 0.21 -20.69 -11.50
N TYR A 49 -0.18 -19.51 -12.00
CA TYR A 49 -0.60 -18.33 -11.23
C TYR A 49 0.47 -17.65 -10.36
N SER A 50 1.75 -18.00 -10.53
CA SER A 50 2.85 -17.40 -9.75
C SER A 50 3.01 -15.90 -10.00
N ASP A 51 2.79 -15.47 -11.23
CA ASP A 51 2.64 -14.08 -11.64
C ASP A 51 1.53 -13.36 -10.86
N LYS A 52 0.37 -13.98 -10.70
CA LYS A 52 -0.78 -13.36 -9.99
C LYS A 52 -0.49 -13.20 -8.51
N LEU A 53 0.26 -14.13 -7.91
CA LEU A 53 0.75 -13.99 -6.54
C LEU A 53 1.77 -12.84 -6.43
N LEU A 54 2.66 -12.69 -7.42
CA LEU A 54 3.62 -11.59 -7.44
C LEU A 54 2.89 -10.23 -7.49
N HIS A 55 1.90 -10.09 -8.37
CA HIS A 55 1.01 -8.92 -8.41
C HIS A 55 0.29 -8.68 -7.09
N PHE A 56 -0.33 -9.73 -6.52
CA PHE A 56 -1.00 -9.63 -5.23
C PHE A 56 -0.08 -9.11 -4.11
N PHE A 57 1.10 -9.71 -3.94
CA PHE A 57 2.03 -9.30 -2.88
C PHE A 57 2.67 -7.94 -3.15
N ALA A 58 3.02 -7.64 -4.40
CA ALA A 58 3.59 -6.36 -4.78
C ALA A 58 2.62 -5.22 -4.43
N TYR A 59 1.34 -5.38 -4.78
CA TYR A 59 0.33 -4.37 -4.51
C TYR A 59 -0.17 -4.37 -3.06
N ALA A 60 -0.02 -5.46 -2.31
CA ALA A 60 -0.20 -5.45 -0.86
C ALA A 60 0.82 -4.55 -0.15
N VAL A 61 2.08 -4.59 -0.60
CA VAL A 61 3.10 -3.65 -0.11
C VAL A 61 2.74 -2.22 -0.55
N LEU A 62 2.35 -2.01 -1.81
CA LEU A 62 2.00 -0.67 -2.31
C LEU A 62 0.81 -0.06 -1.55
N GLY A 63 -0.28 -0.80 -1.35
CA GLY A 63 -1.44 -0.37 -0.57
C GLY A 63 -1.07 -0.02 0.88
N THR A 64 -0.20 -0.82 1.49
CA THR A 64 0.36 -0.53 2.82
C THR A 64 1.11 0.80 2.85
N LEU A 65 1.95 1.06 1.84
CA LEU A 65 2.74 2.29 1.73
C LEU A 65 1.85 3.52 1.53
N PHE A 66 0.83 3.43 0.67
CA PHE A 66 -0.17 4.49 0.50
C PHE A 66 -0.90 4.79 1.82
N TYR A 67 -1.42 3.77 2.49
CA TYR A 67 -2.14 3.95 3.75
C TYR A 67 -1.24 4.55 4.83
N ARG A 68 0.01 4.09 4.93
CA ARG A 68 1.01 4.64 5.84
C ARG A 68 1.31 6.11 5.52
N ALA A 69 1.47 6.48 4.25
CA ALA A 69 1.71 7.86 3.82
C ALA A 69 0.50 8.76 4.08
N TYR A 70 -0.72 8.30 3.80
CA TYR A 70 -1.93 9.09 4.01
C TYR A 70 -2.28 9.30 5.48
N LYS A 71 -1.84 8.43 6.39
CA LYS A 71 -1.91 8.71 7.83
C LYS A 71 -1.10 9.95 8.25
N THR A 72 -0.14 10.40 7.44
CA THR A 72 0.59 11.66 7.64
C THR A 72 -0.08 12.84 6.94
N LEU A 73 -1.36 12.77 6.57
CA LEU A 73 -2.12 13.90 6.02
C LEU A 73 -3.07 14.48 7.09
N GLN A 74 -3.53 15.71 6.88
CA GLN A 74 -4.35 16.44 7.87
C GLN A 74 -5.73 15.80 8.10
N PHE A 75 -6.24 15.02 7.15
CA PHE A 75 -7.55 14.36 7.23
C PHE A 75 -7.48 12.95 7.82
N ASN A 76 -6.39 12.60 8.50
CA ASN A 76 -6.17 11.25 9.04
C ASN A 76 -7.17 10.80 10.13
N ASN A 77 -8.09 11.68 10.55
CA ASN A 77 -9.17 11.38 11.49
C ASN A 77 -10.28 10.51 10.86
N ASN A 78 -10.43 10.50 9.53
CA ASN A 78 -11.44 9.69 8.85
C ASN A 78 -10.82 8.37 8.36
N LEU A 79 -10.91 7.33 9.18
CA LEU A 79 -10.36 6.00 8.90
C LEU A 79 -10.92 5.39 7.60
N LYS A 80 -12.25 5.48 7.40
CA LYS A 80 -12.90 4.91 6.22
C LYS A 80 -12.38 5.58 4.95
N LEU A 81 -12.27 6.91 4.97
CA LEU A 81 -11.70 7.67 3.85
C LEU A 81 -10.27 7.23 3.58
N LEU A 82 -9.40 7.16 4.60
CA LEU A 82 -8.02 6.71 4.45
C LEU A 82 -7.92 5.33 3.79
N ILE A 83 -8.72 4.37 4.25
CA ILE A 83 -8.73 3.01 3.68
C ILE A 83 -9.13 3.07 2.20
N ILE A 84 -10.25 3.72 1.88
CA ILE A 84 -10.79 3.81 0.52
C ILE A 84 -9.79 4.46 -0.42
N ILE A 85 -9.25 5.64 -0.07
CA ILE A 85 -8.33 6.35 -0.96
C ILE A 85 -7.01 5.60 -1.14
N SER A 86 -6.53 4.86 -0.11
CA SER A 86 -5.29 4.08 -0.23
C SER A 86 -5.46 2.93 -1.20
N ILE A 87 -6.58 2.21 -1.07
CA ILE A 87 -6.92 1.13 -1.98
C ILE A 87 -7.07 1.68 -3.40
N LEU A 88 -7.85 2.75 -3.55
CA LEU A 88 -8.10 3.38 -4.85
C LEU A 88 -6.82 3.86 -5.52
N SER A 89 -5.94 4.56 -4.80
CA SER A 89 -4.68 5.06 -5.36
C SER A 89 -3.74 3.94 -5.80
N SER A 90 -3.62 2.88 -4.98
CA SER A 90 -2.81 1.71 -5.35
C SER A 90 -3.41 0.94 -6.53
N SER A 91 -4.74 0.82 -6.59
CA SER A 91 -5.43 0.15 -7.70
C SER A 91 -5.34 0.94 -9.00
N LEU A 92 -5.51 2.27 -8.95
CA LEU A 92 -5.33 3.15 -10.12
C LEU A 92 -3.88 3.09 -10.63
N TYR A 93 -2.91 3.05 -9.72
CA TYR A 93 -1.52 2.83 -10.09
C TYR A 93 -1.33 1.49 -10.80
N GLY A 94 -1.96 0.42 -10.30
CA GLY A 94 -1.88 -0.90 -10.94
C GLY A 94 -2.54 -0.96 -12.32
N ILE A 95 -3.71 -0.35 -12.46
CA ILE A 95 -4.35 -0.22 -13.77
C ILE A 95 -3.45 0.57 -14.73
N SER A 96 -2.79 1.64 -14.27
CA SER A 96 -1.87 2.40 -15.12
C SER A 96 -0.62 1.60 -15.50
N ASP A 97 -0.14 0.71 -14.62
CA ASP A 97 1.00 -0.15 -14.88
C ASP A 97 0.67 -1.25 -15.90
N GLU A 98 -0.51 -1.87 -15.82
CA GLU A 98 -1.01 -2.81 -16.83
C GLU A 98 -1.18 -2.14 -18.21
N ILE A 99 -1.71 -0.91 -18.24
CA ILE A 99 -1.77 -0.11 -19.47
C ILE A 99 -0.37 0.18 -20.01
N HIS A 100 0.60 0.46 -19.14
CA HIS A 100 1.99 0.66 -19.54
C HIS A 100 2.61 -0.62 -20.12
N GLN A 101 2.40 -1.77 -19.47
CA GLN A 101 2.88 -3.07 -19.94
C GLN A 101 2.31 -3.46 -21.30
N TYR A 102 1.09 -3.04 -21.63
CA TYR A 102 0.52 -3.23 -22.97
C TYR A 102 1.39 -2.65 -24.10
N PHE A 103 2.19 -1.62 -23.81
CA PHE A 103 3.13 -1.01 -24.78
C PHE A 103 4.53 -1.64 -24.74
N VAL A 104 4.80 -2.58 -23.84
CA VAL A 104 6.09 -3.26 -23.71
C VAL A 104 6.08 -4.51 -24.62
N PRO A 105 7.04 -4.65 -25.56
CA PRO A 105 7.14 -5.83 -26.40
C PRO A 105 7.28 -7.10 -25.57
N PHE A 106 6.61 -8.18 -25.97
CA PHE A 106 6.67 -9.50 -25.29
C PHE A 106 6.16 -9.48 -23.83
N ARG A 107 5.26 -8.54 -23.51
CA ARG A 107 4.49 -8.51 -22.27
C ARG A 107 2.99 -8.63 -22.56
N SER A 108 2.30 -9.46 -21.77
CA SER A 108 0.84 -9.53 -21.75
C SER A 108 0.32 -8.64 -20.62
N ALA A 109 -0.59 -7.73 -20.95
CA ALA A 109 -1.42 -7.06 -19.94
C ALA A 109 -2.66 -7.92 -19.70
N GLU A 110 -2.96 -8.25 -18.45
CA GLU A 110 -4.02 -9.19 -18.12
C GLU A 110 -4.99 -8.64 -17.10
N TRP A 111 -6.30 -8.80 -17.37
CA TRP A 111 -7.34 -8.39 -16.43
C TRP A 111 -7.20 -9.08 -15.07
N MET A 112 -6.66 -10.30 -15.05
CA MET A 112 -6.42 -11.03 -13.80
C MET A 112 -5.32 -10.38 -12.94
N ASP A 113 -4.35 -9.70 -13.54
CA ASP A 113 -3.35 -8.92 -12.81
C ASP A 113 -3.99 -7.69 -12.17
N VAL A 114 -4.89 -6.99 -12.87
CA VAL A 114 -5.69 -5.90 -12.28
C VAL A 114 -6.45 -6.39 -11.04
N PHE A 115 -7.09 -7.56 -11.12
CA PHE A 115 -7.79 -8.14 -9.97
C PHE A 115 -6.84 -8.50 -8.82
N ALA A 116 -5.69 -9.11 -9.12
CA ALA A 116 -4.67 -9.41 -8.12
C ALA A 116 -4.13 -8.14 -7.44
N ASN A 117 -3.90 -7.08 -8.22
CA ASN A 117 -3.45 -5.77 -7.74
C ASN A 117 -4.46 -5.16 -6.76
N ILE A 118 -5.76 -5.19 -7.09
CA ILE A 118 -6.83 -4.66 -6.22
C ILE A 118 -6.94 -5.46 -4.92
N LEU A 119 -6.96 -6.80 -5.00
CA LEU A 119 -7.06 -7.66 -3.82
C LEU A 119 -5.83 -7.53 -2.91
N GLY A 120 -4.65 -7.48 -3.51
CA GLY A 120 -3.39 -7.25 -2.81
C GLY A 120 -3.42 -5.94 -2.06
N SER A 121 -3.74 -4.85 -2.76
CA SER A 121 -3.89 -3.51 -2.18
C SER A 121 -4.83 -3.48 -0.98
N ALA A 122 -6.03 -4.05 -1.11
CA ALA A 122 -6.99 -4.15 -0.01
C ALA A 122 -6.40 -4.94 1.17
N PHE A 123 -5.82 -6.11 0.90
CA PHE A 123 -5.19 -6.96 1.90
C PHE A 123 -4.10 -6.21 2.68
N GLY A 124 -3.17 -5.55 2.00
CA GLY A 124 -2.09 -4.77 2.61
C GLY A 124 -2.60 -3.66 3.53
N VAL A 125 -3.60 -2.89 3.06
CA VAL A 125 -4.22 -1.82 3.84
C VAL A 125 -4.85 -2.37 5.13
N PHE A 126 -5.64 -3.45 5.04
CA PHE A 126 -6.31 -4.03 6.20
C PHE A 126 -5.33 -4.66 7.20
N ILE A 127 -4.33 -5.41 6.71
CA ILE A 127 -3.30 -6.02 7.55
C ILE A 127 -2.50 -4.96 8.30
N TYR A 128 -2.02 -3.93 7.60
CA TYR A 128 -1.28 -2.86 8.24
C TYR A 128 -2.16 -2.11 9.26
N HIS A 129 -3.41 -1.83 8.92
CA HIS A 129 -4.36 -1.21 9.85
C HIS A 129 -4.48 -2.05 11.13
N TYR A 130 -4.78 -3.36 10.99
CA TYR A 130 -4.93 -4.29 12.11
C TYR A 130 -3.67 -4.36 12.98
N ILE A 131 -2.49 -4.51 12.37
CA ILE A 131 -1.23 -4.57 13.13
C ILE A 131 -0.98 -3.24 13.87
N SER A 132 -1.21 -2.10 13.21
CA SER A 132 -0.94 -0.78 13.79
C SER A 132 -1.82 -0.44 14.99
N THR A 133 -3.07 -0.91 15.01
CA THR A 133 -3.99 -0.70 16.14
C THR A 133 -3.59 -1.60 17.32
N ARG A 134 -3.26 -2.87 17.08
CA ARG A 134 -2.83 -3.81 18.13
C ARG A 134 -1.52 -3.41 18.81
N LEU A 135 -0.53 -2.96 18.04
CA LEU A 135 0.74 -2.47 18.60
C LEU A 135 0.57 -1.22 19.46
N THR A 136 -0.42 -0.37 19.14
CA THR A 136 -0.73 0.83 19.92
C THR A 136 -1.40 0.46 21.24
N ASP A 137 -2.37 -0.47 21.20
CA ASP A 137 -3.08 -0.95 22.40
C ASP A 137 -2.15 -1.62 23.41
N SER A 138 -1.24 -2.49 22.93
CA SER A 138 -0.26 -3.16 23.79
C SER A 138 0.72 -2.19 24.46
N ARG A 139 1.12 -1.12 23.75
CA ARG A 139 2.00 -0.08 24.32
C ARG A 139 1.32 0.72 25.43
N ILE A 140 0.00 0.93 25.35
CA ILE A 140 -0.75 1.65 26.39
C ILE A 140 -0.88 0.79 27.65
N LYS A 141 -1.15 -0.51 27.52
CA LYS A 141 -1.26 -1.43 28.67
C LYS A 141 0.04 -1.63 29.45
N PHE A 142 1.20 -1.41 28.84
CA PHE A 142 2.50 -1.59 29.50
C PHE A 142 2.96 -0.35 30.29
N ILE A 143 2.40 0.83 30.00
CA ILE A 143 2.82 2.11 30.59
C ILE A 143 1.85 2.59 31.69
N GLY A 144 0.63 2.05 31.74
CA GLY A 144 -0.39 2.38 32.76
C GLY A 144 -0.48 1.32 33.84
#